data_AF-A0AAD3W0H2-F1
#
_entry.id   AF-A0AAD3W0H2-F1
#
_cell.length_a   1.000
_cell.length_b   1.000
_cell.length_c   1.000
_cell.angle_alpha   90.00
_cell.angle_beta   90.00
_cell.angle_gamma   90.00
#
_symmetry.space_group_name_H-M   'P 1'
#
loop_
_entity.id
_entity.type
_entity.pdbx_description
1 polymer ?
#
loop_
_entity_poly.entity_id
_entity_poly.type
_entity_poly.pdbx_seq_one_letter_code
_entity_poly.pdbx_strand_id
1 'polypeptide(L)'
;MESRQIFENRKHKHLTLNDRCIIQEGLLKEKTFKEIGQQLGKDPSTISKEIRRNFTRVRPKDFGRPRNICTKRQTCSVHGLCSRYPNCVADLCRYCKSLDCNERCPEFEPILCLKLKRPPYVCNGCETFVSVTSLNKYMMLNWPKRSTARRKKNRE
;
A
#
# COMPACT_ATOMS: atom_id res chain seq x y z
N MET A 1 -24.82 -19.88 19.56
CA MET A 1 -24.43 -19.56 20.96
C MET A 1 -22.90 -19.62 21.14
N GLU A 2 -22.20 -20.56 20.48
CA GLU A 2 -20.73 -20.68 20.53
C GLU A 2 -19.96 -19.40 20.14
N SER A 3 -20.39 -18.67 19.10
CA SER A 3 -19.69 -17.48 18.63
C SER A 3 -19.66 -16.33 19.65
N ARG A 4 -20.69 -16.23 20.51
CA ARG A 4 -20.74 -15.25 21.60
C ARG A 4 -19.83 -15.67 22.76
N GLN A 5 -19.79 -16.96 23.10
CA GLN A 5 -18.90 -17.49 24.14
C GLN A 5 -17.43 -17.31 23.77
N ILE A 6 -17.07 -17.56 22.51
CA ILE A 6 -15.71 -17.34 21.99
C ILE A 6 -15.30 -15.86 22.10
N PHE A 7 -16.23 -14.94 21.79
CA PHE A 7 -15.97 -13.50 21.89
C PHE A 7 -15.69 -13.06 23.34
N GLU A 8 -16.52 -13.48 24.29
CA GLU A 8 -16.32 -13.14 25.71
C GLU A 8 -15.00 -13.73 26.25
N ASN A 9 -14.64 -14.96 25.87
CA ASN A 9 -13.37 -15.59 26.27
C ASN A 9 -12.12 -14.91 25.69
N ARG A 10 -12.28 -14.09 24.65
CA ARG A 10 -11.20 -13.41 23.91
C ARG A 10 -11.20 -11.90 24.14
N LYS A 11 -12.16 -11.38 24.91
CA LYS A 11 -12.28 -9.98 25.29
C LYS A 11 -11.03 -9.54 26.07
N HIS A 12 -10.54 -8.33 25.79
CA HIS A 12 -9.32 -7.74 26.38
C HIS A 12 -7.99 -8.49 26.17
N LYS A 13 -8.00 -9.70 25.58
CA LYS A 13 -6.76 -10.42 25.26
C LYS A 13 -6.06 -9.78 24.06
N HIS A 14 -4.73 -9.71 24.12
CA HIS A 14 -3.91 -9.28 22.98
C HIS A 14 -4.01 -10.26 21.81
N LEU A 15 -3.70 -9.78 20.60
CA LEU A 15 -3.55 -10.64 19.43
C LEU A 15 -2.28 -11.47 19.57
N THR A 16 -2.40 -12.77 19.37
CA THR A 16 -1.26 -13.69 19.31
C THR A 16 -0.61 -13.68 17.92
N LEU A 17 0.54 -14.34 17.80
CA LEU A 17 1.17 -14.54 16.49
C LEU A 17 0.24 -15.31 15.54
N ASN A 18 -0.41 -16.37 16.02
CA ASN A 18 -1.36 -17.14 15.22
C ASN A 18 -2.55 -16.30 14.76
N ASP A 19 -3.05 -15.40 15.61
CA ASP A 19 -4.13 -14.48 15.23
C ASP A 19 -3.69 -13.58 14.07
N ARG A 20 -2.44 -13.11 14.07
CA ARG A 20 -1.86 -12.29 12.98
C ARG A 20 -1.70 -13.08 11.69
N CYS A 21 -1.32 -14.36 11.76
CA CYS A 21 -1.30 -15.25 10.60
C CYS A 21 -2.70 -15.37 9.97
N ILE A 22 -3.73 -15.57 10.81
CA ILE A 22 -5.13 -15.63 10.35
C ILE A 22 -5.59 -14.32 9.73
N ILE A 23 -5.22 -13.16 10.30
CA ILE A 23 -5.49 -11.86 9.68
C ILE A 23 -4.83 -11.80 8.31
N GLN A 24 -3.55 -12.16 8.20
CA GLN A 24 -2.83 -12.13 6.92
C GLN A 24 -3.50 -13.02 5.87
N GLU A 25 -3.83 -14.26 6.19
CA GLU A 25 -4.55 -15.17 5.29
C GLU A 25 -5.93 -14.63 4.89
N GLY A 26 -6.66 -14.05 5.85
CA GLY A 26 -7.94 -13.41 5.58
C GLY A 26 -7.81 -12.27 4.56
N LEU A 27 -6.76 -11.45 4.69
CA LEU A 27 -6.49 -10.35 3.76
C LEU A 27 -6.05 -10.83 2.36
N LEU A 28 -5.33 -11.95 2.28
CA LEU A 28 -4.99 -12.60 1.00
C LEU A 28 -6.26 -13.10 0.29
N LYS A 29 -7.20 -13.65 1.06
CA LYS A 29 -8.50 -14.14 0.58
C LYS A 29 -9.57 -13.04 0.51
N GLU A 30 -9.17 -11.78 0.58
CA GLU A 30 -10.05 -10.60 0.48
C GLU A 30 -11.21 -10.53 1.49
N LYS A 31 -11.07 -11.17 2.66
CA LYS A 31 -12.07 -11.11 3.71
C LYS A 31 -12.19 -9.70 4.29
N THR A 32 -13.40 -9.32 4.63
CA THR A 32 -13.72 -8.09 5.35
C THR A 32 -13.22 -8.13 6.80
N PHE A 33 -13.08 -6.96 7.44
CA PHE A 33 -12.78 -6.90 8.88
C PHE A 33 -13.78 -7.66 9.73
N LYS A 34 -15.05 -7.71 9.29
CA LYS A 34 -16.12 -8.42 10.00
C LYS A 34 -15.89 -9.93 9.98
N GLU A 35 -15.60 -10.49 8.81
CA GLU A 35 -15.35 -11.93 8.66
C GLU A 35 -14.08 -12.36 9.40
N ILE A 36 -13.00 -11.58 9.32
CA ILE A 36 -11.76 -11.84 10.06
C ILE A 36 -12.00 -11.74 11.58
N GLY A 37 -12.76 -10.73 12.02
CA GLY A 37 -13.12 -10.55 13.42
C GLY A 37 -13.95 -11.70 13.97
N GLN A 38 -14.95 -12.17 13.20
CA GLN A 38 -15.76 -13.34 13.55
C GLN A 38 -14.91 -14.60 13.68
N GLN A 39 -13.99 -14.85 12.74
CA GLN A 39 -13.08 -16.00 12.78
C GLN A 39 -12.18 -16.00 14.03
N LEU A 40 -11.77 -14.82 14.51
CA LEU A 40 -10.85 -14.68 15.65
C LEU A 40 -11.54 -14.49 17.00
N GLY A 41 -12.84 -14.22 17.01
CA GLY A 41 -13.55 -13.73 18.20
C GLY A 41 -13.06 -12.35 18.63
N LYS A 42 -12.82 -11.44 17.66
CA LYS A 42 -12.32 -10.08 17.88
C LYS A 42 -13.21 -9.06 17.21
N ASP A 43 -13.31 -7.88 17.82
CA ASP A 43 -14.06 -6.78 17.23
C ASP A 43 -13.42 -6.32 15.90
N PRO A 44 -14.20 -6.02 14.84
CA PRO A 44 -13.66 -5.57 13.55
C PRO A 44 -12.76 -4.32 13.66
N SER A 45 -13.00 -3.44 14.64
CA SER A 45 -12.13 -2.28 14.90
C SER A 45 -10.76 -2.69 15.44
N THR A 46 -10.66 -3.81 16.16
CA THR A 46 -9.39 -4.38 16.62
C THR A 46 -8.56 -4.83 15.43
N ILE A 47 -9.18 -5.53 14.48
CA ILE A 47 -8.54 -5.94 13.22
C ILE A 47 -8.08 -4.71 12.44
N SER A 48 -8.95 -3.69 12.32
CA SER A 48 -8.61 -2.44 11.63
C SER A 48 -7.41 -1.71 12.28
N LYS A 49 -7.38 -1.63 13.62
CA LYS A 49 -6.27 -1.02 14.37
C LYS A 49 -4.97 -1.78 14.17
N GLU A 50 -5.00 -3.10 14.22
CA GLU A 50 -3.83 -3.95 13.99
C GLU A 50 -3.23 -3.71 12.61
N ILE A 51 -4.07 -3.72 11.57
CA ILE A 51 -3.62 -3.51 10.18
C ILE A 51 -3.04 -2.10 10.01
N ARG A 52 -3.73 -1.07 10.52
CA ARG A 52 -3.25 0.33 10.46
C ARG A 52 -1.96 0.57 11.23
N ARG A 53 -1.69 -0.18 12.30
CA ARG A 53 -0.45 -0.04 13.09
C ARG A 53 0.73 -0.76 12.45
N ASN A 54 0.49 -1.88 11.78
CA ASN A 54 1.55 -2.78 11.31
C ASN A 54 1.65 -2.88 9.78
N PHE A 55 1.02 -1.98 9.02
CA PHE A 55 1.18 -1.98 7.57
C PHE A 55 2.53 -1.42 7.12
N THR A 56 3.04 -1.98 6.04
CA THR A 56 4.20 -1.51 5.30
C THR A 56 3.74 -0.80 4.03
N ARG A 57 4.26 0.40 3.81
CA ARG A 57 4.16 1.08 2.50
C ARG A 57 5.19 0.48 1.57
N VAL A 58 4.75 -0.09 0.47
CA VAL A 58 5.65 -0.71 -0.51
C VAL A 58 5.89 0.26 -1.66
N ARG A 59 7.16 0.49 -2.03
CA ARG A 59 7.54 1.41 -3.09
C ARG A 59 7.46 0.76 -4.47
N PRO A 60 7.32 1.56 -5.55
CA PRO A 60 7.32 1.09 -6.95
C PRO A 60 8.52 0.26 -7.39
N LYS A 61 9.65 0.34 -6.69
CA LYS A 61 10.87 -0.42 -7.03
C LYS A 61 11.01 -1.72 -6.25
N ASP A 62 10.17 -1.92 -5.24
CA ASP A 62 10.29 -3.09 -4.37
C ASP A 62 9.59 -4.27 -5.04
N PHE A 63 10.15 -5.47 -4.89
CA PHE A 63 9.53 -6.74 -5.30
C PHE A 63 9.16 -6.83 -6.80
N GLY A 64 10.10 -6.50 -7.69
CA GLY A 64 9.93 -6.67 -9.14
C GLY A 64 8.97 -5.67 -9.79
N ARG A 65 8.61 -4.60 -9.08
CA ARG A 65 7.64 -3.61 -9.56
C ARG A 65 8.26 -2.62 -10.53
N PRO A 66 7.43 -2.06 -11.45
CA PRO A 66 7.90 -1.05 -12.35
C PRO A 66 8.28 0.20 -11.57
N ARG A 67 9.55 0.62 -11.70
CA ARG A 67 10.06 1.85 -11.08
C ARG A 67 9.15 3.05 -11.36
N ASN A 68 8.66 3.19 -12.59
CA ASN A 68 7.72 4.23 -13.00
C ASN A 68 6.29 3.68 -12.96
N ILE A 69 5.47 4.21 -12.05
CA ILE A 69 4.06 3.83 -11.83
C ILE A 69 3.07 4.83 -12.44
N CYS A 70 3.50 5.66 -13.38
CA CYS A 70 2.61 6.59 -14.04
C CYS A 70 1.57 5.84 -14.88
N THR A 71 0.28 6.20 -14.78
CA THR A 71 -0.80 5.68 -15.65
C THR A 71 -0.51 5.96 -17.12
N LYS A 72 0.10 7.12 -17.40
CA LYS A 72 0.49 7.56 -18.73
C LYS A 72 1.87 7.06 -19.15
N ARG A 73 2.49 6.13 -18.41
CA ARG A 73 3.89 5.72 -18.66
C ARG A 73 4.14 5.34 -20.12
N GLN A 74 3.22 4.63 -20.77
CA GLN A 74 3.43 4.14 -22.14
C GLN A 74 3.17 5.20 -23.23
N THR A 75 2.45 6.28 -22.89
CA THR A 75 2.03 7.33 -23.84
C THR A 75 2.68 8.68 -23.56
N CYS A 76 3.31 8.85 -22.41
CA CYS A 76 4.00 10.08 -22.01
C CYS A 76 5.13 10.43 -22.99
N SER A 77 5.08 11.64 -23.53
CA SER A 77 6.03 12.22 -24.50
C SER A 77 7.00 13.24 -23.88
N VAL A 78 6.95 13.40 -22.56
CA VAL A 78 7.83 14.33 -21.82
C VAL A 78 9.29 13.90 -21.99
N HIS A 79 10.13 14.87 -22.36
CA HIS A 79 11.57 14.76 -22.55
C HIS A 79 12.29 15.91 -21.82
N GLY A 80 13.62 15.85 -21.73
CA GLY A 80 14.42 16.96 -21.18
C GLY A 80 14.36 17.19 -19.66
N LEU A 81 13.54 16.46 -18.88
CA LEU A 81 13.58 16.57 -17.41
C LEU A 81 14.86 15.99 -16.80
N CYS A 82 15.55 15.15 -17.57
CA CYS A 82 16.80 14.52 -17.16
C CYS A 82 18.06 15.31 -17.53
N SER A 83 17.96 16.59 -17.95
CA SER A 83 19.13 17.39 -18.38
C SER A 83 20.22 17.56 -17.30
N ARG A 84 19.90 17.34 -16.02
CA ARG A 84 20.89 17.33 -14.92
C ARG A 84 21.65 16.00 -14.79
N TYR A 85 21.30 15.00 -15.59
CA TYR A 85 21.94 13.69 -15.65
C TYR A 85 22.73 13.59 -16.96
N PRO A 86 24.01 13.98 -16.97
CA PRO A 86 24.81 14.09 -18.19
C PRO A 86 24.94 12.77 -18.97
N ASN A 87 24.70 11.63 -18.32
CA ASN A 87 24.79 10.29 -18.93
C ASN A 87 23.42 9.65 -19.21
N CYS A 88 22.30 10.40 -19.17
CA CYS A 88 21.00 9.82 -19.57
C CYS A 88 20.90 9.80 -21.10
N VAL A 89 20.91 8.60 -21.68
CA VAL A 89 20.80 8.35 -23.12
C VAL A 89 19.36 8.15 -23.61
N ALA A 90 18.37 8.40 -22.74
CA ALA A 90 16.97 8.15 -23.07
C ALA A 90 16.34 9.40 -23.69
N ASP A 91 15.79 9.26 -24.90
CA ASP A 91 15.08 10.35 -25.60
C ASP A 91 13.83 10.80 -24.85
N LEU A 92 13.13 9.87 -24.20
CA LEU A 92 11.94 10.15 -23.39
C LEU A 92 12.19 9.86 -21.91
N CYS A 93 11.73 10.77 -21.06
CA CYS A 93 11.92 10.69 -19.60
C CYS A 93 11.32 9.40 -19.01
N ARG A 94 10.25 8.86 -19.61
CA ARG A 94 9.61 7.60 -19.20
C ARG A 94 10.55 6.39 -19.22
N TYR A 95 11.64 6.43 -20.00
CA TYR A 95 12.65 5.37 -20.11
C TYR A 95 13.96 5.71 -19.38
N CYS A 96 14.12 6.94 -18.87
CA CYS A 96 15.35 7.34 -18.19
C CYS A 96 15.48 6.62 -16.84
N LYS A 97 16.56 5.83 -16.68
CA LYS A 97 16.88 5.12 -15.42
C LYS A 97 17.39 6.07 -14.32
N SER A 98 17.97 7.21 -14.70
CA SER A 98 18.57 8.18 -13.77
C SER A 98 17.52 9.13 -13.16
N LEU A 99 16.46 9.45 -13.90
CA LEU A 99 15.36 10.29 -13.43
C LEU A 99 14.34 9.47 -12.62
N ASP A 100 13.83 10.03 -11.52
CA ASP A 100 12.61 9.50 -10.88
C ASP A 100 11.38 10.25 -11.41
N CYS A 101 10.72 9.67 -12.42
CA CYS A 101 9.51 10.25 -13.00
C CYS A 101 8.36 10.36 -11.97
N ASN A 102 8.32 9.51 -10.94
CA ASN A 102 7.25 9.57 -9.95
C ASN A 102 7.32 10.81 -9.06
N GLU A 103 8.50 11.44 -8.97
CA GLU A 103 8.72 12.64 -8.16
C GLU A 103 8.91 13.89 -9.01
N ARG A 104 9.44 13.76 -10.23
CA ARG A 104 9.92 14.91 -11.03
C ARG A 104 9.10 15.20 -12.28
N CYS A 105 8.28 14.26 -12.75
CA CYS A 105 7.44 14.53 -13.92
C CYS A 105 6.22 15.37 -13.50
N PRO A 106 5.99 16.56 -14.10
CA PRO A 106 4.86 17.41 -13.74
C PRO A 106 3.52 16.81 -14.17
N GLU A 107 3.50 15.97 -15.20
CA GLU A 107 2.31 15.26 -15.68
C GLU A 107 2.11 13.89 -15.02
N PHE A 108 2.91 13.59 -13.98
CA PHE A 108 2.86 12.31 -13.29
C PHE A 108 1.49 12.07 -12.68
N GLU A 109 0.90 10.93 -13.04
CA GLU A 109 -0.35 10.46 -12.48
C GLU A 109 -0.17 9.02 -12.01
N PRO A 110 -0.18 8.73 -10.70
CA PRO A 110 0.13 7.41 -10.20
C PRO A 110 -0.99 6.41 -10.48
N ILE A 111 -0.62 5.18 -10.84
CA ILE A 111 -1.54 4.04 -10.79
C ILE A 111 -1.92 3.82 -9.32
N LEU A 112 -3.21 3.99 -9.01
CA LEU A 112 -3.76 3.75 -7.68
C LEU A 112 -4.43 2.38 -7.61
N CYS A 113 -4.15 1.62 -6.56
CA CYS A 113 -4.86 0.37 -6.31
C CYS A 113 -6.29 0.67 -5.82
N LEU A 114 -7.30 0.22 -6.56
CA LEU A 114 -8.71 0.42 -6.20
C LEU A 114 -9.08 -0.26 -4.87
N LYS A 115 -8.39 -1.35 -4.48
CA LYS A 115 -8.62 -2.03 -3.19
C LYS A 115 -8.27 -1.15 -1.98
N LEU A 116 -7.47 -0.10 -2.16
CA LEU A 116 -7.20 0.88 -1.11
C LEU A 116 -8.33 1.88 -0.88
N LYS A 117 -9.33 1.93 -1.77
CA LYS A 117 -10.50 2.81 -1.59
C LYS A 117 -11.53 2.22 -0.61
N ARG A 118 -11.43 0.94 -0.27
CA ARG A 118 -12.38 0.24 0.59
C ARG A 118 -11.66 -0.57 1.68
N PRO A 119 -12.29 -0.83 2.84
CA PRO A 119 -11.78 -1.81 3.79
C PRO A 119 -11.49 -3.14 3.08
N PRO A 120 -10.38 -3.84 3.38
CA PRO A 120 -9.42 -3.60 4.47
C PRO A 120 -8.29 -2.59 4.19
N TYR A 121 -8.38 -1.81 3.12
CA TYR A 121 -7.41 -0.78 2.72
C TYR A 121 -6.00 -1.32 2.48
N VAL A 122 -5.87 -2.57 2.02
CA VAL A 122 -4.59 -3.20 1.72
C VAL A 122 -4.62 -3.88 0.35
N CYS A 123 -3.45 -4.18 -0.19
CA CYS A 123 -3.27 -4.77 -1.52
C CYS A 123 -2.88 -6.25 -1.45
N ASN A 124 -2.97 -6.88 -0.28
CA ASN A 124 -2.56 -8.27 -0.07
C ASN A 124 -3.28 -9.26 -1.02
N GLY A 125 -4.57 -9.06 -1.28
CA GLY A 125 -5.35 -9.93 -2.17
C GLY A 125 -5.38 -9.51 -3.65
N CYS A 126 -4.42 -8.73 -4.15
CA CYS A 126 -4.43 -8.35 -5.57
C CYS A 126 -3.77 -9.41 -6.47
N GLU A 127 -4.51 -9.90 -7.47
CA GLU A 127 -4.06 -10.92 -8.44
C GLU A 127 -2.83 -10.51 -9.25
N THR A 128 -2.71 -9.24 -9.61
CA THR A 128 -1.54 -8.73 -10.36
C THR A 128 -0.28 -8.56 -9.49
N PHE A 129 -0.34 -8.86 -8.18
CA PHE A 129 0.71 -8.50 -7.21
C PHE A 129 1.11 -9.65 -6.27
N VAL A 130 0.98 -10.90 -6.74
CA VAL A 130 1.15 -12.14 -5.96
C VAL A 130 2.59 -12.45 -5.53
N SER A 131 3.63 -11.81 -6.07
CA SER A 131 5.04 -12.13 -5.71
C SER A 131 5.59 -11.40 -4.48
N VAL A 132 4.76 -10.65 -3.73
CA VAL A 132 5.24 -9.74 -2.68
C VAL A 132 4.89 -10.21 -1.26
N THR A 133 4.37 -11.42 -1.09
CA THR A 133 4.07 -11.98 0.24
C THR A 133 5.33 -12.41 0.98
N SER A 134 6.16 -11.46 1.39
CA SER A 134 6.99 -11.67 2.58
C SER A 134 6.03 -11.87 3.76
N LEU A 135 6.14 -13.02 4.42
CA LEU A 135 5.42 -13.36 5.65
C LEU A 135 5.42 -12.15 6.62
N ASN A 136 4.26 -11.87 7.24
CA ASN A 136 4.05 -10.89 8.31
C ASN A 136 4.03 -9.40 7.93
N LYS A 137 3.59 -9.04 6.71
CA LYS A 137 3.41 -7.61 6.33
C LYS A 137 2.04 -7.34 5.70
N TYR A 138 1.28 -6.42 6.30
CA TYR A 138 0.09 -5.83 5.67
C TYR A 138 0.57 -4.76 4.69
N MET A 139 0.11 -4.76 3.43
CA MET A 139 0.73 -3.94 2.39
C MET A 139 -0.21 -2.88 1.83
N MET A 140 0.27 -1.63 1.78
CA MET A 140 -0.42 -0.54 1.09
C MET A 140 0.45 0.00 -0.04
N LEU A 141 -0.08 -0.03 -1.27
CA LEU A 141 0.66 0.43 -2.45
C LEU A 141 0.34 1.87 -2.76
N ASN A 142 1.36 2.65 -3.13
CA ASN A 142 1.17 3.99 -3.66
C ASN A 142 0.30 4.88 -2.76
N TRP A 143 0.40 4.68 -1.44
CA TRP A 143 -0.23 5.55 -0.46
C TRP A 143 0.26 6.97 -0.73
N PRO A 144 -0.62 7.93 -1.03
CA PRO A 144 -0.19 9.28 -1.35
C PRO A 144 0.69 9.77 -0.21
N LYS A 145 1.92 10.21 -0.52
CA LYS A 145 2.70 10.97 0.46
C LYS A 145 1.74 12.05 0.93
N ARG A 146 1.39 12.07 2.23
CA ARG A 146 0.73 13.25 2.80
C ARG A 146 1.59 14.40 2.32
N SER A 147 1.01 15.29 1.51
CA SER A 147 1.67 16.49 1.07
C SER A 147 2.34 17.08 2.30
N THR A 148 3.67 17.09 2.35
CA THR A 148 4.42 17.93 3.28
C THR A 148 4.27 19.36 2.78
N ALA A 149 3.02 19.82 2.66
CA ALA A 149 2.68 21.21 2.70
C ALA A 149 2.98 21.62 4.14
N ARG A 150 4.25 21.94 4.41
CA ARG A 150 4.55 22.96 5.40
C ARG A 150 3.68 24.15 4.99
N ARG A 151 2.57 24.36 5.69
CA ARG A 151 1.98 25.69 5.78
C ARG A 151 3.14 26.55 6.27
N LYS A 152 3.78 27.30 5.37
CA LYS A 152 4.50 28.51 5.77
C LYS A 152 3.42 29.35 6.44
N LYS A 153 3.36 29.32 7.77
CA LYS A 153 2.71 30.40 8.50
C LYS A 153 3.55 31.62 8.17
N ASN A 154 3.02 32.49 7.31
CA ASN A 154 3.45 33.86 7.27
C ASN A 154 3.28 34.38 8.70
N ARG A 155 4.40 34.69 9.36
CA ARG A 155 4.40 35.64 10.45
C ARG A 155 4.68 36.98 9.77
N GLU A 156 3.64 37.80 9.75
CA GLU A 156 3.78 39.26 9.75
C GLU A 156 4.50 39.70 11.02
#